data_AF-A0A0C2BCR6-F1
#
_entry.id   AF-A0A0C2BCR6-F1
#
_cell.length_a   1.000
_cell.length_b   1.000
_cell.length_c   1.000
_cell.angle_alpha   90.00
_cell.angle_beta   90.00
_cell.angle_gamma   90.00
#
_symmetry.space_group_name_H-M   'P 1'
#
loop_
_entity.id
_entity.type
_entity.pdbx_description
1 polymer ?
#
loop_
_entity_poly.entity_id
_entity_poly.type
_entity_poly.pdbx_seq_one_letter_code
_entity_poly.pdbx_strand_id
1 'polypeptide(L)'
;MRAQQTRTAARAGEKTRARPSSVRGTTADRLLTLQRTVGNAAVAKAVQRERQERQDRAPAEPVIQRAVWTFNASTKTNNGLGQDSGQWFDENGQSKSSKDLGVDTKKAHHGDKFDEDTSHHHSSGNIKFSKKGTIPDQEYPKRETGTRHAVVEAKQKMAAAIAMLRAARDTPTGPVLAALKSGFPAFQTAQPQQIGELVPRITEVLERVQKGLNAQGAEIALVGQDASPGPDVAGWVKPSVGDLATRVKNPNHLRSEKLPSTDTGRSGPIHLTKKGEEAWTIIHEATHRFAGTLDYQYSPHSHEITEDRAHAGLAPLLPPADAAARESEMLGRRTARDSKTYSGQSEAAHPKKQANWYAMGRRALMNADSYAQFVLAATGSPMPRS
;
A
#
# COMPACT_ATOMS: atom_id res chain seq x y z
N MET A 1 -57.28 -4.74 -69.62
CA MET A 1 -56.83 -5.92 -70.40
C MET A 1 -56.76 -7.08 -69.41
N ARG A 2 -57.76 -7.98 -69.37
CA ARG A 2 -57.80 -9.32 -70.02
C ARG A 2 -56.51 -10.13 -69.77
N ALA A 3 -56.48 -11.39 -69.37
CA ALA A 3 -57.51 -12.37 -68.97
C ALA A 3 -56.80 -13.64 -68.43
N GLN A 4 -57.51 -14.41 -67.60
CA GLN A 4 -57.62 -15.90 -67.57
C GLN A 4 -56.35 -16.77 -67.41
N GLN A 5 -56.22 -17.48 -66.28
CA GLN A 5 -56.78 -18.82 -65.96
C GLN A 5 -56.03 -19.99 -66.62
N THR A 6 -55.44 -20.88 -65.81
CA THR A 6 -55.79 -22.33 -65.83
C THR A 6 -55.38 -23.04 -64.53
N ARG A 7 -56.33 -23.83 -64.00
CA ARG A 7 -56.20 -24.83 -62.92
C ARG A 7 -56.09 -26.22 -63.56
N THR A 8 -55.41 -27.16 -62.89
CA THR A 8 -55.83 -28.54 -62.50
C THR A 8 -54.62 -29.26 -61.86
N ALA A 9 -54.65 -29.69 -60.59
CA ALA A 9 -55.18 -30.95 -60.01
C ALA A 9 -54.37 -32.20 -60.48
N ALA A 10 -53.93 -33.20 -59.68
CA ALA A 10 -54.35 -33.71 -58.37
C ALA A 10 -53.37 -34.77 -57.78
N ARG A 11 -53.49 -35.04 -56.46
CA ARG A 11 -53.22 -36.30 -55.69
C ARG A 11 -51.76 -36.81 -55.60
N ALA A 12 -51.26 -37.43 -54.53
CA ALA A 12 -51.74 -38.02 -53.27
C ALA A 12 -50.59 -37.86 -52.23
N GLY A 13 -50.78 -37.62 -50.94
CA GLY A 13 -51.34 -38.54 -49.97
C GLY A 13 -50.21 -39.18 -49.15
N GLU A 14 -49.85 -38.62 -47.98
CA GLU A 14 -49.24 -39.43 -46.90
C GLU A 14 -49.38 -38.73 -45.54
N LYS A 15 -50.07 -39.42 -44.62
CA LYS A 15 -50.18 -39.05 -43.20
C LYS A 15 -48.99 -39.69 -42.47
N THR A 16 -47.98 -38.90 -42.12
CA THR A 16 -46.91 -39.36 -41.24
C THR A 16 -47.02 -38.70 -39.87
N ARG A 17 -47.42 -39.53 -38.91
CA ARG A 17 -47.49 -39.28 -37.47
C ARG A 17 -46.12 -38.76 -36.97
N ALA A 18 -46.05 -37.50 -36.53
CA ALA A 18 -44.87 -36.97 -35.86
C ALA A 18 -44.71 -37.65 -34.49
N ARG A 19 -43.74 -38.56 -34.41
CA ARG A 19 -43.19 -39.11 -33.15
C ARG A 19 -42.39 -38.00 -32.46
N PRO A 20 -42.53 -37.77 -31.13
CA PRO A 20 -41.60 -36.92 -30.41
C PRO A 20 -40.24 -37.63 -30.37
N SER A 21 -39.24 -37.05 -31.02
CA SER A 21 -37.85 -37.44 -30.84
C SER A 21 -37.41 -37.00 -29.44
N SER A 22 -37.43 -37.93 -28.49
CA SER A 22 -36.68 -37.76 -27.25
C SER A 22 -35.19 -37.75 -27.60
N VAL A 23 -34.62 -36.56 -27.80
CA VAL A 23 -33.17 -36.38 -27.91
C VAL A 23 -32.57 -36.75 -26.55
N ARG A 24 -32.14 -38.01 -26.43
CA ARG A 24 -31.24 -38.44 -25.36
C ARG A 24 -29.90 -37.75 -25.62
N GLY A 25 -29.71 -36.58 -25.00
CA GLY A 25 -28.41 -35.92 -24.95
C GLY A 25 -27.34 -36.89 -24.45
N THR A 26 -26.16 -36.81 -25.05
CA THR A 26 -25.05 -37.73 -24.77
C THR A 26 -24.62 -37.61 -23.30
N THR A 27 -23.95 -38.63 -22.77
CA THR A 27 -23.43 -38.61 -21.39
C THR A 27 -22.57 -37.36 -21.12
N ALA A 28 -21.86 -36.87 -22.14
CA ALA A 28 -21.08 -35.63 -22.07
C ALA A 28 -21.96 -34.38 -21.88
N ASP A 29 -23.08 -34.26 -22.60
CA ASP A 29 -24.02 -33.12 -22.46
C ASP A 29 -24.68 -33.10 -21.08
N ARG A 30 -24.95 -34.28 -20.52
CA ARG A 30 -25.48 -34.42 -19.16
C ARG A 30 -24.44 -34.01 -18.11
N LEU A 31 -23.18 -34.39 -18.28
CA LEU A 31 -22.08 -34.00 -17.40
C LEU A 31 -21.80 -32.48 -17.45
N LEU A 32 -21.84 -31.88 -18.64
CA LEU A 32 -21.68 -30.43 -18.83
C LEU A 32 -22.83 -29.65 -18.22
N THR A 33 -24.06 -30.15 -18.36
CA THR A 33 -25.24 -29.55 -17.72
C THR A 33 -25.13 -29.68 -16.20
N LEU A 34 -24.72 -30.85 -15.67
CA LEU A 34 -24.51 -31.05 -14.24
C LEU A 34 -23.43 -30.11 -13.69
N GLN A 35 -22.30 -29.97 -14.39
CA GLN A 35 -21.23 -29.04 -13.99
C GLN A 35 -21.69 -27.59 -13.98
N ARG A 36 -22.49 -27.16 -14.97
CA ARG A 36 -23.09 -25.81 -14.99
C ARG A 36 -24.09 -25.61 -13.85
N THR A 37 -24.93 -26.59 -13.56
CA THR A 37 -25.89 -26.51 -12.45
C THR A 37 -25.19 -26.48 -11.09
N VAL A 38 -24.15 -27.29 -10.90
CA VAL A 38 -23.36 -27.32 -9.66
C VAL A 38 -22.52 -26.04 -9.51
N GLY A 39 -21.92 -25.55 -10.59
CA GLY A 39 -21.19 -24.28 -10.60
C GLY A 39 -22.09 -23.08 -10.28
N ASN A 40 -23.27 -23.00 -10.89
CA ASN A 40 -24.24 -21.95 -10.61
C ASN A 40 -24.79 -22.04 -9.18
N ALA A 41 -25.00 -23.25 -8.65
CA ALA A 41 -25.42 -23.45 -7.26
C ALA A 41 -24.31 -23.06 -6.26
N ALA A 42 -23.04 -23.32 -6.58
CA ALA A 42 -21.91 -22.89 -5.76
C ALA A 42 -21.76 -21.36 -5.75
N VAL A 43 -21.90 -20.72 -6.91
CA VAL A 43 -21.90 -19.24 -7.03
C VAL A 43 -23.08 -18.63 -6.28
N ALA A 44 -24.29 -19.18 -6.43
CA ALA A 44 -25.47 -18.70 -5.70
C ALA A 44 -25.29 -18.84 -4.18
N LYS A 45 -24.70 -19.95 -3.72
CA LYS A 45 -24.42 -20.18 -2.29
C LYS A 45 -23.31 -19.27 -1.75
N ALA A 46 -22.31 -18.92 -2.57
CA ALA A 46 -21.28 -17.95 -2.23
C ALA A 46 -21.86 -16.52 -2.13
N VAL A 47 -22.68 -16.11 -3.10
CA VAL A 47 -23.38 -14.80 -3.07
C VAL A 47 -24.36 -14.72 -1.89
N GLN A 48 -25.03 -15.82 -1.56
CA GLN A 48 -25.97 -15.86 -0.44
C GLN A 48 -25.25 -15.84 0.91
N ARG A 49 -24.07 -16.49 1.03
CA ARG A 49 -23.18 -16.34 2.20
C ARG A 49 -22.67 -14.91 2.32
N GLU A 50 -22.24 -14.27 1.24
CA GLU A 50 -21.78 -12.88 1.28
C GLU A 50 -22.92 -11.92 1.68
N ARG A 51 -24.15 -12.18 1.22
CA ARG A 51 -25.33 -11.40 1.65
C ARG A 51 -25.71 -11.64 3.11
N GLN A 52 -25.63 -12.87 3.61
CA GLN A 52 -25.84 -13.19 5.03
C GLN A 52 -24.73 -12.58 5.90
N GLU A 53 -23.47 -12.67 5.51
CA GLU A 53 -22.36 -12.02 6.22
C GLU A 53 -22.49 -10.49 6.24
N ARG A 54 -23.10 -9.88 5.22
CA ARG A 54 -23.42 -8.45 5.21
C ARG A 54 -24.65 -8.09 6.05
N GLN A 55 -25.63 -9.00 6.19
CA GLN A 55 -26.84 -8.80 6.99
C GLN A 55 -26.64 -9.12 8.49
N ASP A 56 -25.79 -10.10 8.81
CA ASP A 56 -25.46 -10.53 10.17
C ASP A 56 -24.33 -9.68 10.78
N ARG A 57 -23.78 -8.73 10.01
CA ARG A 57 -22.94 -7.67 10.55
C ARG A 57 -23.86 -6.76 11.37
N ALA A 58 -23.73 -6.82 12.69
CA ALA A 58 -24.29 -5.83 13.60
C ALA A 58 -24.11 -4.42 13.00
N PRO A 59 -25.08 -3.49 13.17
CA PRO A 59 -24.93 -2.14 12.67
C PRO A 59 -23.56 -1.64 13.12
N ALA A 60 -22.69 -1.38 12.14
CA ALA A 60 -21.39 -0.82 12.43
C ALA A 60 -21.65 0.38 13.32
N GLU A 61 -20.96 0.43 14.48
CA GLU A 61 -20.89 1.65 15.26
C GLU A 61 -20.70 2.83 14.29
N PRO A 62 -21.40 3.96 14.48
CA PRO A 62 -21.34 5.06 13.53
C PRO A 62 -19.87 5.34 13.25
N VAL A 63 -19.47 5.11 12.00
CA VAL A 63 -18.12 5.45 11.54
C VAL A 63 -18.05 6.96 11.69
N ILE A 64 -17.47 7.42 12.79
CA ILE A 64 -17.13 8.83 12.95
C ILE A 64 -16.23 9.12 11.76
N GLN A 65 -16.73 9.91 10.81
CA GLN A 65 -15.93 10.40 9.70
C GLN A 65 -14.81 11.24 10.32
N ARG A 66 -13.62 10.66 10.36
CA ARG A 66 -12.43 11.32 10.90
C ARG A 66 -12.17 12.57 10.09
N ALA A 67 -12.43 13.73 10.69
CA ALA A 67 -12.33 15.01 10.01
C ALA A 67 -10.87 15.44 9.93
N VAL A 68 -10.25 15.19 8.79
CA VAL A 68 -8.89 15.65 8.47
C VAL A 68 -8.99 16.89 7.59
N TRP A 69 -8.43 17.98 8.10
CA TRP A 69 -8.45 19.28 7.47
C TRP A 69 -7.09 19.62 6.88
N THR A 70 -7.03 20.16 5.67
CA THR A 70 -5.80 20.56 4.97
C THR A 70 -5.69 22.08 4.88
N PHE A 71 -4.60 22.65 5.37
CA PHE A 71 -4.41 24.10 5.43
C PHE A 71 -4.15 24.71 4.05
N ASN A 72 -4.88 25.77 3.74
CA ASN A 72 -4.62 26.57 2.54
C ASN A 72 -3.94 27.90 2.88
N ALA A 73 -2.61 27.95 2.74
CA ALA A 73 -1.85 29.17 3.04
C ALA A 73 -2.22 30.40 2.19
N SER A 74 -2.87 30.25 1.02
CA SER A 74 -3.31 31.42 0.23
C SER A 74 -4.46 32.19 0.90
N THR A 75 -5.12 31.57 1.87
CA THR A 75 -6.19 32.18 2.67
C THR A 75 -5.69 32.77 3.99
N LYS A 76 -4.36 32.79 4.19
CA LYS A 76 -3.76 33.29 5.42
C LYS A 76 -3.98 34.81 5.52
N THR A 77 -4.59 35.24 6.61
CA THR A 77 -4.79 36.64 6.97
C THR A 77 -4.09 36.93 8.29
N ASN A 78 -3.38 38.05 8.35
CA ASN A 78 -2.86 38.61 9.58
C ASN A 78 -3.72 39.82 9.92
N ASN A 79 -4.46 39.78 11.03
CA ASN A 79 -5.09 40.99 11.53
C ASN A 79 -4.05 41.82 12.30
N GLY A 80 -4.13 43.15 12.24
CA GLY A 80 -3.19 44.06 12.92
C GLY A 80 -3.10 43.91 14.45
N LEU A 81 -3.84 42.96 15.04
CA LEU A 81 -3.80 42.52 16.43
C LEU A 81 -2.92 41.28 16.63
N GLY A 82 -2.23 40.80 15.58
CA GLY A 82 -1.30 39.67 15.65
C GLY A 82 -1.96 38.29 15.69
N GLN A 83 -3.25 38.18 15.35
CA GLN A 83 -3.90 36.89 15.14
C GLN A 83 -3.75 36.49 13.66
N ASP A 84 -3.01 35.40 13.44
CA ASP A 84 -2.92 34.74 12.15
C ASP A 84 -4.07 33.73 12.02
N SER A 85 -4.90 33.88 11.00
CA SER A 85 -5.95 32.91 10.65
C SER A 85 -5.81 32.44 9.21
N GLY A 86 -6.38 31.29 8.89
CA GLY A 86 -6.57 30.84 7.51
C GLY A 86 -7.67 29.78 7.44
N GLN A 87 -7.92 29.29 6.24
CA GLN A 87 -8.93 28.28 5.95
C GLN A 87 -8.28 26.91 5.82
N TRP A 88 -8.99 25.91 6.30
CA TRP A 88 -8.66 24.51 6.15
C TRP A 88 -9.79 23.80 5.43
N PHE A 89 -9.45 22.84 4.59
CA PHE A 89 -10.40 22.14 3.74
C PHE A 89 -10.37 20.63 3.98
N ASP A 90 -11.53 20.00 4.10
CA ASP A 90 -11.63 18.54 4.12
C ASP A 90 -11.63 17.96 2.69
N GLU A 91 -11.74 16.63 2.58
CA GLU A 91 -11.81 15.94 1.29
C GLU A 91 -13.09 16.22 0.48
N ASN A 92 -14.14 16.70 1.14
CA ASN A 92 -15.42 17.05 0.53
C ASN A 92 -15.49 18.53 0.11
N GLY A 93 -14.41 19.29 0.34
CA GLY A 93 -14.34 20.72 0.06
C GLY A 93 -15.03 21.61 1.10
N GLN A 94 -15.46 21.07 2.24
CA GLN A 94 -15.92 21.86 3.37
C GLN A 94 -14.75 22.65 3.95
N SER A 95 -15.03 23.85 4.47
CA SER A 95 -14.01 24.72 5.05
C SER A 95 -14.27 25.04 6.51
N LYS A 96 -13.22 25.03 7.32
CA LYS A 96 -13.20 25.59 8.68
C LYS A 96 -12.07 26.62 8.81
N SER A 97 -12.29 27.63 9.65
CA SER A 97 -11.20 28.56 9.98
C SER A 97 -10.26 27.93 11.01
N SER A 98 -9.01 28.40 11.05
CA SER A 98 -8.07 27.99 12.10
C SER A 98 -8.56 28.29 13.50
N LYS A 99 -9.40 29.33 13.66
CA LYS A 99 -10.03 29.66 14.94
C LYS A 99 -11.03 28.58 15.36
N ASP A 100 -11.82 28.07 14.43
CA ASP A 100 -12.80 27.00 14.69
C ASP A 100 -12.10 25.69 15.07
N LEU A 101 -10.92 25.42 14.48
CA LEU A 101 -10.09 24.26 14.79
C LEU A 101 -9.17 24.46 16.01
N GLY A 102 -9.06 25.68 16.55
CA GLY A 102 -8.13 25.99 17.63
C GLY A 102 -6.65 25.86 17.26
N VAL A 103 -6.29 26.01 15.98
CA VAL A 103 -4.92 25.80 15.46
C VAL A 103 -4.21 27.13 15.24
N ASP A 104 -2.98 27.27 15.76
CA ASP A 104 -2.11 28.41 15.46
C ASP A 104 -1.51 28.29 14.06
N THR A 105 -1.76 29.29 13.20
CA THR A 105 -1.23 29.31 11.83
C THR A 105 0.08 30.07 11.64
N LYS A 106 0.69 30.59 12.71
CA LYS A 106 1.98 31.28 12.61
C LYS A 106 3.04 30.46 11.89
N LYS A 107 3.06 29.14 12.12
CA LYS A 107 3.99 28.19 11.49
C LYS A 107 3.32 27.20 10.53
N ALA A 108 2.04 27.39 10.22
CA ALA A 108 1.33 26.51 9.29
C ALA A 108 1.79 26.78 7.85
N HIS A 109 2.06 25.71 7.12
CA HIS A 109 2.44 25.73 5.71
C HIS A 109 1.30 25.18 4.85
N HIS A 110 1.22 25.62 3.59
CA HIS A 110 0.25 25.07 2.64
C HIS A 110 0.37 23.54 2.61
N GLY A 111 -0.78 22.86 2.71
CA GLY A 111 -0.85 21.40 2.72
C GLY A 111 -0.59 20.73 4.07
N ASP A 112 -0.29 21.48 5.14
CA ASP A 112 -0.31 20.94 6.50
C ASP A 112 -1.69 20.36 6.83
N LYS A 113 -1.75 19.32 7.66
CA LYS A 113 -3.00 18.63 7.99
C LYS A 113 -3.29 18.69 9.48
N PHE A 114 -4.56 18.88 9.83
CA PHE A 114 -5.05 18.82 11.20
C PHE A 114 -6.09 17.70 11.31
N ASP A 115 -5.88 16.79 12.25
CA ASP A 115 -6.81 15.71 12.56
C ASP A 115 -7.62 16.11 13.79
N GLU A 116 -8.91 16.42 13.59
CA GLU A 116 -9.78 16.96 14.64
C GLU A 116 -10.00 15.96 15.78
N ASP A 117 -10.15 14.67 15.45
CA ASP A 117 -10.39 13.60 16.42
C ASP A 117 -9.24 13.42 17.40
N THR A 118 -8.01 13.60 16.93
CA THR A 118 -6.79 13.47 17.75
C THR A 118 -6.20 14.81 18.17
N SER A 119 -6.81 15.91 17.70
CA SER A 119 -6.27 17.27 17.81
C SER A 119 -4.80 17.38 17.40
N HIS A 120 -4.38 16.58 16.42
CA HIS A 120 -2.97 16.48 16.03
C HIS A 120 -2.70 17.26 14.74
N HIS A 121 -1.68 18.12 14.77
CA HIS A 121 -1.21 18.89 13.63
C HIS A 121 0.00 18.21 12.97
N HIS A 122 -0.20 17.75 11.75
CA HIS A 122 0.86 17.22 10.89
C HIS A 122 1.39 18.35 10.00
N SER A 123 2.60 18.81 10.32
CA SER A 123 3.25 19.91 9.59
C SER A 123 4.59 19.52 9.01
N SER A 124 4.95 20.15 7.89
CA SER A 124 6.32 20.13 7.35
C SER A 124 7.21 21.27 7.88
N GLY A 125 6.66 22.18 8.70
CA GLY A 125 7.33 23.41 9.11
C GLY A 125 8.59 23.23 9.98
N ASN A 126 8.75 22.06 10.60
CA ASN A 126 9.98 21.71 11.33
C ASN A 126 11.08 21.14 10.43
N ILE A 127 10.78 20.84 9.15
CA ILE A 127 11.74 20.29 8.20
C ILE A 127 12.50 21.41 7.51
N LYS A 128 13.82 21.37 7.62
CA LYS A 128 14.72 22.22 6.84
C LYS A 128 14.96 21.60 5.47
N PHE A 129 14.62 22.33 4.41
CA PHE A 129 14.90 21.94 3.04
C PHE A 129 16.22 22.55 2.55
N SER A 130 16.96 21.81 1.74
CA SER A 130 18.17 22.28 1.07
C SER A 130 18.30 21.68 -0.34
N LYS A 131 19.16 22.27 -1.17
CA LYS A 131 19.54 21.72 -2.47
C LYS A 131 20.82 20.90 -2.32
N LYS A 132 20.90 19.77 -3.03
CA LYS A 132 22.15 19.08 -3.30
C LYS A 132 22.32 18.94 -4.81
N GLY A 133 23.33 19.62 -5.35
CA GLY A 133 23.49 19.73 -6.79
C GLY A 133 22.56 20.79 -7.41
N THR A 134 22.46 20.74 -8.73
CA THR A 134 21.77 21.71 -9.57
C THR A 134 20.30 21.34 -9.75
N ILE A 135 19.42 22.18 -9.18
CA ILE A 135 17.98 22.18 -9.43
C ILE A 135 17.62 23.55 -10.00
N PRO A 136 17.00 23.64 -11.19
CA PRO A 136 16.55 24.90 -11.76
C PRO A 136 15.73 25.71 -10.76
N ASP A 137 15.94 27.02 -10.68
CA ASP A 137 15.29 27.87 -9.67
C ASP A 137 13.77 27.90 -9.81
N GLN A 138 13.24 27.71 -11.02
CA GLN A 138 11.80 27.59 -11.24
C GLN A 138 11.23 26.23 -10.81
N GLU A 139 12.06 25.19 -10.73
CA GLU A 139 11.65 23.83 -10.36
C GLU A 139 11.74 23.62 -8.84
N TYR A 140 12.74 24.21 -8.18
CA TYR A 140 12.98 24.00 -6.76
C TYR A 140 11.77 24.31 -5.85
N PRO A 141 11.07 25.46 -5.97
CA PRO A 141 9.90 25.74 -5.14
C PRO A 141 8.76 24.74 -5.34
N LYS A 142 8.58 24.22 -6.57
CA LYS A 142 7.55 23.21 -6.89
C LYS A 142 7.89 21.87 -6.22
N ARG A 143 9.15 21.44 -6.34
CA ARG A 143 9.65 20.21 -5.71
C ARG A 143 9.60 20.31 -4.19
N GLU A 144 10.01 21.44 -3.61
CA GLU A 144 9.91 21.68 -2.17
C GLU A 144 8.45 21.61 -1.70
N THR A 145 7.53 22.29 -2.38
CA THR A 145 6.10 22.25 -2.04
C THR A 145 5.52 20.83 -2.12
N GLY A 146 5.79 20.10 -3.21
CA GLY A 146 5.36 18.71 -3.36
C GLY A 146 5.94 17.80 -2.28
N THR A 147 7.22 17.94 -1.98
CA THR A 147 7.88 17.16 -0.93
C THR A 147 7.35 17.50 0.47
N ARG A 148 7.01 18.77 0.74
CA ARG A 148 6.36 19.18 1.99
C ARG A 148 5.02 18.47 2.18
N HIS A 149 4.19 18.39 1.12
CA HIS A 149 2.95 17.62 1.16
C HIS A 149 3.21 16.14 1.43
N ALA A 150 4.20 15.54 0.76
CA ALA A 150 4.58 14.15 0.97
C ALA A 150 5.08 13.88 2.41
N VAL A 151 5.79 14.82 3.03
CA VAL A 151 6.19 14.74 4.45
C VAL A 151 4.95 14.75 5.36
N VAL A 152 4.01 15.67 5.13
CA VAL A 152 2.78 15.76 5.92
C VAL A 152 1.98 14.47 5.80
N GLU A 153 1.84 13.94 4.58
CA GLU A 153 1.20 12.66 4.33
C GLU A 153 1.90 11.50 5.07
N ALA A 154 3.24 11.40 4.96
CA ALA A 154 4.01 10.38 5.68
C ALA A 154 3.77 10.45 7.19
N LYS A 155 3.84 11.65 7.78
CA LYS A 155 3.59 11.87 9.22
C LYS A 155 2.18 11.45 9.64
N GLN A 156 1.17 11.83 8.85
CA GLN A 156 -0.22 11.46 9.11
C GLN A 156 -0.40 9.94 9.05
N LYS A 157 0.11 9.30 7.99
CA LYS A 157 -0.02 7.85 7.80
C LYS A 157 0.72 7.07 8.88
N MET A 158 1.94 7.48 9.26
CA MET A 158 2.64 6.85 10.37
C MET A 158 1.89 7.02 11.70
N ALA A 159 1.33 8.20 11.97
CA ALA A 159 0.54 8.42 13.19
C ALA A 159 -0.68 7.50 13.25
N ALA A 160 -1.40 7.36 12.14
CA ALA A 160 -2.53 6.44 12.03
C ALA A 160 -2.09 4.97 12.20
N ALA A 161 -1.00 4.55 11.55
CA ALA A 161 -0.47 3.20 11.68
C ALA A 161 -0.01 2.87 13.12
N ILE A 162 0.65 3.81 13.80
CA ILE A 162 1.05 3.67 15.22
C ILE A 162 -0.20 3.54 16.10
N ALA A 163 -1.23 4.36 15.89
CA ALA A 163 -2.47 4.28 16.64
C ALA A 163 -3.16 2.92 16.45
N MET A 164 -3.20 2.41 15.21
CA MET A 164 -3.72 1.08 14.89
C MET A 164 -2.94 -0.04 15.59
N LEU A 165 -1.60 0.02 15.60
CA LEU A 165 -0.78 -0.97 16.31
C LEU A 165 -1.00 -0.92 17.83
N ARG A 166 -1.06 0.28 18.42
CA ARG A 166 -1.33 0.46 19.85
C ARG A 166 -2.70 -0.07 20.25
N ALA A 167 -3.72 0.13 19.41
CA ALA A 167 -5.05 -0.40 19.63
C ALA A 167 -5.08 -1.93 19.52
N ALA A 168 -4.37 -2.49 18.53
CA ALA A 168 -4.25 -3.93 18.29
C ALA A 168 -3.45 -4.68 19.37
N ARG A 169 -2.52 -4.01 20.05
CA ARG A 169 -1.61 -4.62 21.05
C ARG A 169 -0.92 -5.87 20.48
N ASP A 170 -1.03 -7.00 21.16
CA ASP A 170 -0.45 -8.29 20.79
C ASP A 170 -1.39 -9.16 19.91
N THR A 171 -2.58 -8.65 19.59
CA THR A 171 -3.63 -9.39 18.87
C THR A 171 -4.14 -8.62 17.64
N PRO A 172 -3.27 -8.26 16.67
CA PRO A 172 -3.70 -7.62 15.45
C PRO A 172 -4.67 -8.50 14.66
N THR A 173 -5.77 -7.91 14.23
CA THR A 173 -6.80 -8.56 13.41
C THR A 173 -7.19 -7.68 12.23
N GLY A 174 -8.00 -8.23 11.32
CA GLY A 174 -8.60 -7.47 10.22
C GLY A 174 -7.57 -6.73 9.35
N PRO A 175 -7.83 -5.47 8.99
CA PRO A 175 -6.93 -4.69 8.12
C PRO A 175 -5.50 -4.52 8.66
N VAL A 176 -5.33 -4.42 9.98
CA VAL A 176 -3.99 -4.25 10.59
C VAL A 176 -3.16 -5.53 10.40
N LEU A 177 -3.77 -6.70 10.63
CA LEU A 177 -3.09 -7.98 10.39
C LEU A 177 -2.78 -8.17 8.90
N ALA A 178 -3.70 -7.79 8.00
CA ALA A 178 -3.47 -7.85 6.56
C ALA A 178 -2.28 -6.96 6.13
N ALA A 179 -2.20 -5.74 6.64
CA ALA A 179 -1.08 -4.84 6.39
C ALA A 179 0.24 -5.40 6.96
N LEU A 180 0.22 -5.99 8.17
CA LEU A 180 1.38 -6.65 8.76
C LEU A 180 1.88 -7.81 7.90
N LYS A 181 0.97 -8.66 7.40
CA LYS A 181 1.31 -9.76 6.48
C LYS A 181 1.88 -9.29 5.14
N SER A 182 1.45 -8.12 4.69
CA SER A 182 1.95 -7.49 3.46
C SER A 182 3.38 -6.95 3.63
N GLY A 183 3.60 -6.10 4.65
CA GLY A 183 4.89 -5.48 4.89
C GLY A 183 5.93 -6.44 5.50
N PHE A 184 5.50 -7.40 6.31
CA PHE A 184 6.37 -8.32 7.05
C PHE A 184 5.95 -9.77 6.76
N PRO A 185 6.51 -10.43 5.72
CA PRO A 185 6.12 -11.78 5.33
C PRO A 185 6.14 -12.82 6.46
N ALA A 186 6.98 -12.64 7.48
CA ALA A 186 6.99 -13.49 8.67
C ALA A 186 5.62 -13.58 9.38
N PHE A 187 4.77 -12.55 9.30
CA PHE A 187 3.43 -12.55 9.90
C PHE A 187 2.44 -13.49 9.18
N GLN A 188 2.78 -13.97 7.97
CA GLN A 188 1.91 -14.93 7.27
C GLN A 188 1.92 -16.31 7.93
N THR A 189 3.03 -16.67 8.59
CA THR A 189 3.24 -17.98 9.24
C THR A 189 3.46 -17.89 10.75
N ALA A 190 3.57 -16.68 11.30
CA ALA A 190 3.77 -16.45 12.73
C ALA A 190 2.60 -16.97 13.57
N GLN A 191 2.93 -17.66 14.66
CA GLN A 191 1.97 -18.05 15.69
C GLN A 191 1.57 -16.82 16.53
N PRO A 192 0.39 -16.84 17.20
CA PRO A 192 -0.08 -15.70 18.00
C PRO A 192 0.95 -15.18 19.02
N GLN A 193 1.69 -16.09 19.68
CA GLN A 193 2.73 -15.70 20.64
C GLN A 193 3.87 -14.93 19.97
N GLN A 194 4.26 -15.35 18.76
CA GLN A 194 5.29 -14.67 17.99
C GLN A 194 4.80 -13.29 17.52
N ILE A 195 3.54 -13.19 17.08
CA ILE A 195 2.93 -11.90 16.70
C ILE A 195 3.00 -10.91 17.87
N GLY A 196 2.67 -11.36 19.09
CA GLY A 196 2.76 -10.55 20.31
C GLY A 196 4.17 -10.04 20.63
N GLU A 197 5.22 -10.77 20.25
CA GLU A 197 6.62 -10.32 20.38
C GLU A 197 7.04 -9.34 19.29
N LEU A 198 6.49 -9.48 18.07
CA LEU A 198 6.92 -8.70 16.91
C LEU A 198 6.27 -7.31 16.84
N VAL A 199 4.98 -7.20 17.20
CA VAL A 199 4.25 -5.93 17.12
C VAL A 199 4.87 -4.80 17.96
N PRO A 200 5.30 -5.03 19.22
CA PRO A 200 5.96 -4.00 20.01
C PRO A 200 7.21 -3.44 19.35
N ARG A 201 8.01 -4.31 18.68
CA ARG A 201 9.23 -3.89 17.97
C ARG A 201 8.91 -3.00 16.76
N ILE A 202 7.89 -3.35 15.99
CA ILE A 202 7.45 -2.52 14.84
C ILE A 202 6.95 -1.17 15.33
N THR A 203 6.18 -1.17 16.42
CA THR A 203 5.66 0.05 17.06
C THR A 203 6.79 0.96 17.52
N GLU A 204 7.79 0.40 18.23
CA GLU A 204 8.98 1.14 18.69
C GLU A 204 9.72 1.82 17.53
N VAL A 205 9.92 1.09 16.41
CA VAL A 205 10.60 1.65 15.23
C VAL A 205 9.79 2.80 14.64
N LEU A 206 8.49 2.63 14.42
CA LEU A 206 7.64 3.69 13.86
C LEU A 206 7.58 4.92 14.78
N GLU A 207 7.52 4.73 16.10
CA GLU A 207 7.55 5.82 17.07
C GLU A 207 8.87 6.60 17.04
N ARG A 208 10.01 5.92 16.91
CA ARG A 208 11.32 6.57 16.72
C ARG A 208 11.35 7.39 15.43
N VAL A 209 10.84 6.83 14.34
CA VAL A 209 10.77 7.52 13.04
C VAL A 209 9.86 8.74 13.12
N GLN A 210 8.68 8.61 13.71
CA GLN A 210 7.75 9.72 13.90
C GLN A 210 8.37 10.81 14.77
N LYS A 211 9.01 10.45 15.89
CA LYS A 211 9.74 11.39 16.75
C LYS A 211 10.85 12.12 15.99
N GLY A 212 11.63 11.39 15.19
CA GLY A 212 12.71 11.95 14.38
C GLY A 212 12.22 12.92 13.31
N LEU A 213 11.17 12.56 12.56
CA LEU A 213 10.56 13.45 11.56
C LEU A 213 9.85 14.66 12.17
N ASN A 214 9.41 14.58 13.42
CA ASN A 214 8.80 15.70 14.15
C ASN A 214 9.81 16.56 14.92
N ALA A 215 11.07 16.13 15.03
CA ALA A 215 12.10 16.87 15.74
C ALA A 215 12.46 18.18 15.00
N GLN A 216 12.80 19.21 15.77
CA GLN A 216 13.43 20.41 15.23
C GLN A 216 14.80 20.03 14.64
N GLY A 217 15.08 20.46 13.41
CA GLY A 217 16.33 20.11 12.71
C GLY A 217 16.27 18.80 11.92
N ALA A 218 15.10 18.21 11.72
CA ALA A 218 14.94 17.22 10.66
C ALA A 218 15.19 17.90 9.30
N GLU A 219 15.99 17.25 8.44
CA GLU A 219 16.47 17.88 7.20
C GLU A 219 16.19 17.01 5.98
N ILE A 220 15.71 17.62 4.90
CA ILE A 220 15.58 16.98 3.58
C ILE A 220 16.42 17.77 2.57
N ALA A 221 17.25 17.05 1.81
CA ALA A 221 18.00 17.61 0.70
C ALA A 221 17.39 17.14 -0.62
N LEU A 222 16.86 18.07 -1.41
CA LEU A 222 16.37 17.79 -2.76
C LEU A 222 17.56 17.69 -3.70
N VAL A 223 17.63 16.58 -4.43
CA VAL A 223 18.77 16.22 -5.26
C VAL A 223 18.55 16.68 -6.69
N GLY A 224 19.55 17.40 -7.21
CA GLY A 224 19.66 17.86 -8.58
C GLY A 224 20.29 16.85 -9.55
N GLN A 225 20.34 17.21 -10.82
CA GLN A 225 20.73 16.30 -11.92
C GLN A 225 22.18 15.80 -11.82
N ASP A 226 23.07 16.64 -11.31
CA ASP A 226 24.53 16.45 -11.18
C ASP A 226 24.94 15.74 -9.87
N ALA A 227 24.01 15.49 -8.96
CA ALA A 227 24.29 14.91 -7.64
C ALA A 227 23.56 13.59 -7.37
N SER A 228 22.83 13.05 -8.37
CA SER A 228 22.14 11.77 -8.23
C SER A 228 23.13 10.59 -8.31
N PRO A 229 23.09 9.62 -7.38
CA PRO A 229 23.94 8.43 -7.41
C PRO A 229 23.57 7.42 -8.51
N GLY A 230 22.50 7.67 -9.27
CA GLY A 230 22.06 6.83 -10.39
C GLY A 230 20.61 7.10 -10.79
N PRO A 231 20.14 6.56 -11.93
CA PRO A 231 18.79 6.79 -12.43
C PRO A 231 17.68 6.10 -11.60
N ASP A 232 18.01 5.01 -10.90
CA ASP A 232 17.01 4.20 -10.19
C ASP A 232 16.86 4.54 -8.69
N VAL A 233 17.71 5.41 -8.16
CA VAL A 233 17.73 5.77 -6.73
C VAL A 233 16.67 6.83 -6.44
N ALA A 234 15.69 6.49 -5.59
CA ALA A 234 14.63 7.41 -5.18
C ALA A 234 15.09 8.32 -4.02
N GLY A 235 15.83 7.76 -3.07
CA GLY A 235 16.38 8.50 -1.95
C GLY A 235 17.60 7.80 -1.35
N TRP A 236 18.26 8.48 -0.40
CA TRP A 236 19.24 7.85 0.46
C TRP A 236 19.53 8.67 1.73
N VAL A 237 20.02 7.97 2.76
CA VAL A 237 20.67 8.57 3.93
C VAL A 237 22.10 8.06 4.04
N LYS A 238 23.04 8.97 4.33
CA LYS A 238 24.47 8.62 4.48
C LYS A 238 24.64 7.51 5.53
N PRO A 239 25.32 6.41 5.22
CA PRO A 239 25.58 5.35 6.20
C PRO A 239 26.33 5.87 7.43
N SER A 240 26.10 5.27 8.60
CA SER A 240 26.92 5.55 9.77
C SER A 240 28.30 4.88 9.65
N VAL A 241 29.31 5.40 10.36
CA VAL A 241 30.64 4.74 10.42
C VAL A 241 30.52 3.33 11.00
N GLY A 242 29.60 3.14 11.96
CA GLY A 242 29.30 1.82 12.53
C GLY A 242 28.68 0.86 11.53
N ASP A 243 27.78 1.33 10.65
CA ASP A 243 27.18 0.54 9.58
C ASP A 243 28.25 0.06 8.60
N LEU A 244 29.12 0.98 8.18
CA LEU A 244 30.24 0.67 7.27
C LEU A 244 31.19 -0.36 7.89
N ALA A 245 31.59 -0.17 9.15
CA ALA A 245 32.45 -1.09 9.86
C ALA A 245 31.80 -2.49 10.01
N THR A 246 30.50 -2.54 10.28
CA THR A 246 29.74 -3.81 10.40
C THR A 246 29.68 -4.54 9.06
N ARG A 247 29.42 -3.83 7.95
CA ARG A 247 29.40 -4.41 6.60
C ARG A 247 30.74 -5.04 6.22
N VAL A 248 31.85 -4.39 6.59
CA VAL A 248 33.21 -4.91 6.32
C VAL A 248 33.55 -6.09 7.22
N LYS A 249 33.26 -6.01 8.53
CA LYS A 249 33.66 -7.03 9.51
C LYS A 249 32.77 -8.26 9.52
N ASN A 250 31.53 -8.13 9.07
CA ASN A 250 30.56 -9.22 9.05
C ASN A 250 29.85 -9.27 7.69
N PRO A 251 30.48 -9.80 6.63
CA PRO A 251 29.88 -9.85 5.29
C PRO A 251 28.56 -10.64 5.24
N ASN A 252 28.32 -11.53 6.22
CA ASN A 252 27.08 -12.30 6.35
C ASN A 252 26.02 -11.63 7.24
N HIS A 253 26.24 -10.40 7.74
CA HIS A 253 25.27 -9.72 8.63
C HIS A 253 23.90 -9.55 7.97
N LEU A 254 23.84 -9.34 6.65
CA LEU A 254 22.57 -9.27 5.91
C LEU A 254 21.85 -10.62 5.84
N ARG A 255 22.53 -11.75 6.07
CA ARG A 255 21.90 -13.07 6.16
C ARG A 255 21.49 -13.43 7.58
N SER A 256 21.87 -12.66 8.59
CA SER A 256 21.54 -12.94 9.98
C SER A 256 20.07 -12.61 10.28
N GLU A 257 19.37 -13.50 11.00
CA GLU A 257 18.06 -13.18 11.61
C GLU A 257 18.19 -12.48 12.96
N LYS A 258 19.42 -12.37 13.50
CA LYS A 258 19.68 -11.56 14.69
C LYS A 258 19.49 -10.09 14.33
N LEU A 259 18.52 -9.46 14.98
CA LEU A 259 18.18 -8.07 14.73
C LEU A 259 19.23 -7.15 15.40
N PRO A 260 19.87 -6.23 14.66
CA PRO A 260 20.67 -5.15 15.26
C PRO A 260 19.85 -4.24 16.18
N SER A 261 20.53 -3.41 16.97
CA SER A 261 19.88 -2.32 17.70
C SER A 261 19.29 -1.30 16.72
N THR A 262 18.19 -0.67 17.13
CA THR A 262 17.52 0.46 16.45
C THR A 262 18.11 1.82 16.85
N ASP A 263 19.14 1.85 17.71
CA ASP A 263 19.77 3.07 18.22
C ASP A 263 20.83 3.67 17.28
N THR A 264 21.21 2.96 16.21
CA THR A 264 22.26 3.38 15.29
C THR A 264 21.73 4.26 14.16
N GLY A 265 20.91 5.25 14.51
CA GLY A 265 20.38 6.23 13.56
C GLY A 265 21.50 6.89 12.75
N ARG A 266 21.22 7.16 11.47
CA ARG A 266 22.15 7.84 10.56
C ARG A 266 22.04 9.35 10.71
N SER A 267 23.14 10.07 10.48
CA SER A 267 23.19 11.53 10.57
C SER A 267 23.05 12.23 9.21
N GLY A 268 22.78 13.54 9.24
CA GLY A 268 22.62 14.37 8.04
C GLY A 268 21.24 14.23 7.38
N PRO A 269 21.02 14.90 6.24
CA PRO A 269 19.72 14.98 5.60
C PRO A 269 19.27 13.66 4.96
N ILE A 270 17.95 13.50 4.84
CA ILE A 270 17.35 12.55 3.89
C ILE A 270 17.49 13.17 2.50
N HIS A 271 18.15 12.48 1.58
CA HIS A 271 18.31 12.95 0.22
C HIS A 271 17.20 12.35 -0.64
N LEU A 272 16.50 13.18 -1.41
CA LEU A 272 15.42 12.73 -2.29
C LEU A 272 15.70 13.17 -3.72
N THR A 273 15.73 12.22 -4.65
CA THR A 273 15.62 12.52 -6.08
C THR A 273 14.16 12.80 -6.42
N LYS A 274 13.89 13.33 -7.61
CA LYS A 274 12.52 13.64 -8.04
C LYS A 274 11.56 12.44 -7.96
N LYS A 275 12.08 11.21 -8.14
CA LYS A 275 11.30 9.97 -8.03
C LYS A 275 10.91 9.65 -6.58
N GLY A 276 11.69 10.11 -5.60
CA GLY A 276 11.48 9.81 -4.18
C GLY A 276 10.73 10.90 -3.41
N GLU A 277 10.13 11.87 -4.08
CA GLU A 277 9.37 12.96 -3.44
C GLU A 277 7.95 12.52 -3.08
N GLU A 278 7.82 11.34 -2.48
CA GLU A 278 6.56 10.71 -2.11
C GLU A 278 6.61 10.11 -0.69
N ALA A 279 5.44 9.90 -0.09
CA ALA A 279 5.33 9.43 1.29
C ALA A 279 6.01 8.07 1.52
N TRP A 280 5.97 7.15 0.53
CA TRP A 280 6.67 5.86 0.61
C TRP A 280 8.16 6.04 0.86
N THR A 281 8.84 6.79 -0.02
CA THR A 281 10.28 7.00 0.07
C THR A 281 10.65 7.78 1.33
N ILE A 282 9.84 8.76 1.74
CA ILE A 282 10.08 9.49 3.00
C ILE A 282 10.04 8.54 4.20
N ILE A 283 9.05 7.63 4.28
CA ILE A 283 8.97 6.64 5.37
C ILE A 283 10.17 5.69 5.30
N HIS A 284 10.49 5.17 4.12
CA HIS A 284 11.64 4.30 3.88
C HIS A 284 12.95 4.95 4.39
N GLU A 285 13.29 6.13 3.88
CA GLU A 285 14.53 6.82 4.25
C GLU A 285 14.55 7.29 5.70
N ALA A 286 13.40 7.69 6.24
CA ALA A 286 13.29 8.06 7.64
C ALA A 286 13.52 6.86 8.58
N THR A 287 13.14 5.64 8.18
CA THR A 287 13.47 4.43 8.95
C THR A 287 14.98 4.18 8.97
N HIS A 288 15.70 4.41 7.87
CA HIS A 288 17.16 4.36 7.88
C HIS A 288 17.74 5.41 8.82
N ARG A 289 17.26 6.65 8.70
CA ARG A 289 17.80 7.78 9.47
C ARG A 289 17.57 7.63 10.96
N PHE A 290 16.35 7.33 11.38
CA PHE A 290 15.95 7.46 12.78
C PHE A 290 15.85 6.14 13.52
N ALA A 291 15.87 5.00 12.81
CA ALA A 291 15.78 3.67 13.42
C ALA A 291 16.86 2.68 12.93
N GLY A 292 17.80 3.12 12.08
CA GLY A 292 18.95 2.30 11.69
C GLY A 292 18.61 1.07 10.85
N THR A 293 17.47 1.07 10.14
CA THR A 293 17.11 -0.02 9.22
C THR A 293 18.10 -0.12 8.06
N LEU A 294 18.02 -1.22 7.32
CA LEU A 294 18.88 -1.56 6.18
C LEU A 294 18.03 -1.94 4.96
N ASP A 295 18.70 -1.98 3.79
CA ASP A 295 18.11 -2.42 2.53
C ASP A 295 18.39 -3.90 2.30
N TYR A 296 17.67 -4.77 3.00
CA TYR A 296 17.80 -6.21 2.79
C TYR A 296 17.26 -6.59 1.41
N GLN A 297 16.05 -6.13 1.09
CA GLN A 297 15.42 -6.36 -0.20
C GLN A 297 14.37 -5.28 -0.46
N TYR A 298 14.40 -4.69 -1.66
CA TYR A 298 13.34 -3.79 -2.11
C TYR A 298 12.02 -4.54 -2.29
N SER A 299 10.92 -3.92 -1.87
CA SER A 299 9.58 -4.48 -1.91
C SER A 299 9.13 -4.79 -3.34
N PRO A 300 8.45 -5.93 -3.58
CA PRO A 300 7.80 -6.23 -4.84
C PRO A 300 6.44 -5.51 -5.00
N HIS A 301 5.98 -4.73 -4.01
CA HIS A 301 4.63 -4.17 -3.91
C HIS A 301 4.10 -3.54 -5.22
N SER A 302 4.85 -2.60 -5.80
CA SER A 302 4.40 -1.89 -7.02
C SER A 302 4.21 -2.81 -8.22
N HIS A 303 5.07 -3.83 -8.34
CA HIS A 303 4.98 -4.84 -9.39
C HIS A 303 3.83 -5.80 -9.13
N GLU A 304 3.60 -6.20 -7.87
CA GLU A 304 2.49 -7.08 -7.50
C GLU A 304 1.13 -6.41 -7.71
N ILE A 305 1.00 -5.11 -7.40
CA ILE A 305 -0.21 -4.34 -7.72
C ILE A 305 -0.43 -4.26 -9.23
N THR A 306 0.64 -4.06 -10.01
CA THR A 306 0.55 -4.03 -11.48
C THR A 306 0.14 -5.39 -12.03
N GLU A 307 0.69 -6.46 -11.49
CA GLU A 307 0.34 -7.84 -11.82
C GLU A 307 -1.11 -8.17 -11.47
N ASP A 308 -1.61 -7.73 -10.31
CA ASP A 308 -3.00 -7.88 -9.90
C ASP A 308 -3.95 -7.19 -10.88
N ARG A 309 -3.64 -5.95 -11.28
CA ARG A 309 -4.44 -5.20 -12.27
C ARG A 309 -4.44 -5.89 -13.64
N ALA A 310 -3.27 -6.33 -14.10
CA ALA A 310 -3.14 -7.05 -15.36
C ALA A 310 -3.92 -8.37 -15.33
N HIS A 311 -3.86 -9.11 -14.22
CA HIS A 311 -4.63 -10.33 -14.04
C HIS A 311 -6.14 -10.06 -14.04
N ALA A 312 -6.60 -9.05 -13.30
CA ALA A 312 -8.02 -8.68 -13.26
C ALA A 312 -8.56 -8.29 -14.64
N GLY A 313 -7.77 -7.62 -15.48
CA GLY A 313 -8.15 -7.28 -16.85
C GLY A 313 -8.19 -8.49 -17.79
N LEU A 314 -7.35 -9.51 -17.57
CA LEU A 314 -7.29 -10.71 -18.40
C LEU A 314 -8.30 -11.79 -17.99
N ALA A 315 -8.63 -11.90 -16.70
CA ALA A 315 -9.45 -12.97 -16.17
C ALA A 315 -10.79 -13.19 -16.90
N PRO A 316 -11.54 -12.15 -17.34
CA PRO A 316 -12.78 -12.33 -18.09
C PRO A 316 -12.59 -12.89 -19.52
N LEU A 317 -11.37 -12.84 -20.05
CA LEU A 317 -11.03 -13.27 -21.42
C LEU A 317 -10.53 -14.71 -21.47
N LEU A 318 -10.23 -15.31 -20.31
CA LEU A 318 -9.68 -16.66 -20.20
C LEU A 318 -10.79 -17.67 -19.91
N PRO A 319 -10.62 -18.94 -20.35
CA PRO A 319 -11.44 -20.04 -19.82
C PRO A 319 -11.37 -20.07 -18.28
N PRO A 320 -12.48 -20.39 -17.57
CA PRO A 320 -12.52 -20.32 -16.11
C PRO A 320 -11.43 -21.13 -15.40
N ALA A 321 -11.06 -22.30 -15.94
CA ALA A 321 -10.01 -23.14 -15.38
C ALA A 321 -8.63 -22.47 -15.48
N ASP A 322 -8.34 -21.80 -16.59
CA ASP A 322 -7.05 -21.13 -16.82
C ASP A 322 -6.93 -19.87 -15.94
N ALA A 323 -8.03 -19.12 -15.80
CA ALA A 323 -8.09 -17.98 -14.87
C ALA A 323 -7.82 -18.42 -13.42
N ALA A 324 -8.45 -19.51 -12.97
CA ALA A 324 -8.25 -20.06 -11.63
C ALA A 324 -6.83 -20.60 -11.41
N ALA A 325 -6.24 -21.28 -12.40
CA ALA A 325 -4.88 -21.79 -12.33
C ALA A 325 -3.87 -20.63 -12.22
N ARG A 326 -4.04 -19.58 -13.03
CA ARG A 326 -3.17 -18.39 -13.00
C ARG A 326 -3.29 -17.63 -11.68
N GLU A 327 -4.50 -17.51 -11.13
CA GLU A 327 -4.72 -16.93 -9.82
C GLU A 327 -4.01 -17.72 -8.73
N SER A 328 -4.17 -19.06 -8.73
CA SER A 328 -3.49 -19.94 -7.78
C SER A 328 -1.96 -19.84 -7.88
N GLU A 329 -1.40 -19.75 -9.08
CA GLU A 329 0.05 -19.58 -9.29
C GLU A 329 0.55 -18.23 -8.74
N MET A 330 -0.19 -17.15 -9.02
CA MET A 330 0.17 -15.80 -8.59
C MET A 330 0.11 -15.68 -7.06
N LEU A 331 -0.95 -16.18 -6.43
CA LEU A 331 -1.07 -16.19 -4.96
C LEU A 331 -0.02 -17.11 -4.33
N GLY A 332 0.25 -18.27 -4.93
CA GLY A 332 1.30 -19.19 -4.47
C GLY A 332 2.70 -18.59 -4.49
N ARG A 333 2.99 -17.60 -5.33
CA ARG A 333 4.28 -16.88 -5.32
C ARG A 333 4.41 -15.89 -4.15
N ARG A 334 3.29 -15.49 -3.54
CA ARG A 334 3.17 -14.45 -2.50
C ARG A 334 3.03 -15.00 -1.09
N THR A 335 3.31 -16.29 -0.92
CA THR A 335 3.35 -16.96 0.38
C THR A 335 4.76 -16.86 0.98
N ALA A 336 4.82 -16.71 2.29
CA ALA A 336 6.07 -16.76 3.06
C ALA A 336 6.86 -18.04 2.76
N ARG A 337 8.18 -17.88 2.68
CA ARG A 337 9.13 -18.94 2.33
C ARG A 337 10.06 -19.23 3.50
N ASP A 338 10.71 -20.40 3.48
CA ASP A 338 11.73 -20.72 4.46
C ASP A 338 12.82 -19.64 4.46
N SER A 339 13.08 -19.05 5.63
CA SER A 339 14.00 -17.93 5.77
C SER A 339 15.46 -18.29 5.52
N LYS A 340 15.77 -19.60 5.45
CA LYS A 340 17.07 -20.13 5.00
C LYS A 340 17.29 -19.99 3.50
N THR A 341 16.23 -19.79 2.72
CA THR A 341 16.32 -19.61 1.26
C THR A 341 16.65 -18.17 0.84
N TYR A 342 16.70 -17.25 1.81
CA TYR A 342 17.07 -15.86 1.58
C TYR A 342 18.52 -15.74 1.08
N SER A 343 18.72 -15.20 -0.13
CA SER A 343 20.04 -15.15 -0.75
C SER A 343 20.99 -14.14 -0.09
N GLY A 344 20.46 -13.11 0.57
CA GLY A 344 21.23 -11.98 1.10
C GLY A 344 21.75 -11.01 0.03
N GLN A 345 21.30 -11.17 -1.21
CA GLN A 345 21.67 -10.30 -2.32
C GLN A 345 20.51 -9.38 -2.69
N SER A 346 20.83 -8.16 -3.13
CA SER A 346 19.85 -7.27 -3.75
C SER A 346 19.58 -7.76 -5.17
N GLU A 347 18.49 -8.49 -5.36
CA GLU A 347 18.14 -9.08 -6.65
C GLU A 347 17.63 -8.03 -7.63
N ALA A 348 18.21 -8.00 -8.84
CA ALA A 348 17.79 -7.08 -9.90
C ALA A 348 16.47 -7.50 -10.57
N ALA A 349 16.26 -8.82 -10.74
CA ALA A 349 15.10 -9.36 -11.43
C ALA A 349 13.89 -9.50 -10.49
N HIS A 350 12.72 -9.02 -10.92
CA HIS A 350 11.51 -8.99 -10.09
C HIS A 350 11.13 -10.36 -9.47
N PRO A 351 11.08 -11.49 -10.21
CA PRO A 351 10.70 -12.76 -9.60
C PRO A 351 11.64 -13.23 -8.48
N LYS A 352 12.95 -12.96 -8.61
CA LYS A 352 13.94 -13.29 -7.58
C LYS A 352 13.82 -12.34 -6.38
N LYS A 353 13.62 -11.05 -6.63
CA LYS A 353 13.33 -10.04 -5.60
C LYS A 353 12.10 -10.41 -4.77
N GLN A 354 11.02 -10.81 -5.44
CA GLN A 354 9.80 -11.31 -4.80
C GLN A 354 10.09 -12.55 -3.95
N ALA A 355 10.77 -13.55 -4.50
CA ALA A 355 11.17 -14.75 -3.77
C ALA A 355 12.00 -14.43 -2.50
N ASN A 356 12.98 -13.55 -2.62
CA ASN A 356 13.80 -13.10 -1.49
C ASN A 356 13.00 -12.33 -0.45
N TRP A 357 12.05 -11.48 -0.88
CA TRP A 357 11.16 -10.74 0.01
C TRP A 357 10.40 -11.70 0.92
N TYR A 358 9.73 -12.70 0.34
CA TYR A 358 8.98 -13.70 1.09
C TYR A 358 9.87 -14.65 1.92
N ALA A 359 11.18 -14.71 1.65
CA ALA A 359 12.16 -15.44 2.45
C ALA A 359 12.85 -14.59 3.54
N MET A 360 12.53 -13.30 3.70
CA MET A 360 13.27 -12.45 4.65
C MET A 360 13.20 -12.95 6.11
N GLY A 361 12.09 -13.60 6.51
CA GLY A 361 11.88 -14.01 7.89
C GLY A 361 11.92 -12.82 8.85
N ARG A 362 12.62 -12.95 9.98
CA ARG A 362 12.74 -11.86 10.97
C ARG A 362 13.48 -10.63 10.43
N ARG A 363 14.29 -10.76 9.37
CA ARG A 363 15.06 -9.65 8.76
C ARG A 363 14.17 -8.54 8.26
N ALA A 364 12.93 -8.85 7.89
CA ALA A 364 11.93 -7.87 7.47
C ALA A 364 11.73 -6.75 8.52
N LEU A 365 11.95 -7.04 9.81
CA LEU A 365 11.84 -6.08 10.91
C LEU A 365 12.96 -5.01 10.91
N MET A 366 14.01 -5.22 10.13
CA MET A 366 15.08 -4.23 9.91
C MET A 366 15.15 -3.79 8.44
N ASN A 367 14.16 -4.14 7.62
CA ASN A 367 14.10 -3.73 6.23
C ASN A 367 13.22 -2.49 6.07
N ALA A 368 13.76 -1.40 5.52
CA ALA A 368 13.07 -0.12 5.42
C ALA A 368 11.76 -0.19 4.62
N ASP A 369 11.78 -0.91 3.51
CA ASP A 369 10.61 -1.09 2.64
C ASP A 369 9.45 -1.83 3.34
N SER A 370 9.74 -2.68 4.32
CA SER A 370 8.69 -3.38 5.09
C SER A 370 7.81 -2.39 5.86
N TYR A 371 8.44 -1.35 6.42
CA TYR A 371 7.74 -0.30 7.17
C TYR A 371 6.95 0.62 6.24
N ALA A 372 7.54 1.04 5.11
CA ALA A 372 6.83 1.84 4.12
C ALA A 372 5.60 1.10 3.59
N GLN A 373 5.75 -0.19 3.24
CA GLN A 373 4.65 -1.04 2.80
C GLN A 373 3.58 -1.19 3.87
N PHE A 374 3.96 -1.51 5.12
CA PHE A 374 3.03 -1.65 6.22
C PHE A 374 2.23 -0.36 6.45
N VAL A 375 2.90 0.79 6.56
CA VAL A 375 2.26 2.08 6.85
C VAL A 375 1.27 2.45 5.74
N LEU A 376 1.67 2.31 4.47
CA LEU A 376 0.76 2.60 3.36
C LEU A 376 -0.43 1.63 3.34
N ALA A 377 -0.18 0.32 3.45
CA ALA A 377 -1.22 -0.70 3.45
C ALA A 377 -2.23 -0.51 4.60
N ALA A 378 -1.74 -0.27 5.83
CA ALA A 378 -2.58 -0.05 7.01
C ALA A 378 -3.46 1.20 6.88
N THR A 379 -3.00 2.19 6.10
CA THR A 379 -3.69 3.48 5.93
C THR A 379 -4.39 3.62 4.58
N GLY A 380 -4.79 2.48 3.99
CA GLY A 380 -5.72 2.42 2.88
C GLY A 380 -5.10 2.37 1.49
N SER A 381 -3.77 2.30 1.35
CA SER A 381 -3.18 2.02 0.04
C SER A 381 -3.49 0.60 -0.42
N PRO A 382 -3.64 0.37 -1.74
CA PRO A 382 -3.88 -0.96 -2.27
C PRO A 382 -2.85 -1.98 -1.80
N MET A 383 -3.31 -3.17 -1.42
CA MET A 383 -2.47 -4.30 -1.04
C MET A 383 -2.46 -5.35 -2.16
N PRO A 384 -1.30 -5.96 -2.44
CA PRO A 384 -1.24 -7.18 -3.22
C PRO A 384 -2.13 -8.25 -2.61
N ARG A 385 -2.87 -8.97 -3.45
CA ARG A 385 -3.60 -10.16 -3.00
C ARG A 385 -2.61 -11.23 -2.56
N SER A 386 -2.83 -11.88 -1.42
CA SER A 386 -1.97 -12.93 -0.87
C SER A 386 -2.79 -14.04 -0.21
#